data_AF-A0A7Y5VRC3-F1
#
_entry.id   AF-A0A7Y5VRC3-F1
#
_cell.length_a   1.000
_cell.length_b   1.000
_cell.length_c   1.000
_cell.angle_alpha   90.00
_cell.angle_beta   90.00
_cell.angle_gamma   90.00
#
_symmetry.space_group_name_H-M   'P 1'
#
loop_
_entity.id
_entity.type
_entity.pdbx_description
1 polymer ?
#
loop_
_entity_poly.entity_id
_entity_poly.type
_entity_poly.pdbx_seq_one_letter_code
_entity_poly.pdbx_strand_id
1 'polypeptide(L)'
;MIVRSESRLKRIVLWFIAIGILAPACYGFTEKLILFILAVRRDQIAGFTIIPIANYLIVTAGMFCLLIWAAKHGMFRNVEQPKYDMLRREAELDRREGRPWSEEP
;
A
#
# COMPACT_ATOMS: atom_id res chain seq x y z
N MET A 1 22.77 -19.41 20.51
CA MET A 1 22.86 -18.64 19.25
C MET A 1 22.36 -17.23 19.53
N ILE A 2 23.21 -16.23 19.34
CA ILE A 2 23.06 -14.87 19.88
C ILE A 2 22.02 -14.08 19.05
N VAL A 3 20.82 -13.86 19.58
CA VAL A 3 19.84 -12.90 19.02
C VAL A 3 20.16 -11.52 19.59
N ARG A 4 21.19 -10.87 19.04
CA ARG A 4 21.66 -9.54 19.49
C ARG A 4 21.06 -8.44 18.62
N SER A 5 20.22 -7.59 19.23
CA SER A 5 20.05 -6.15 18.91
C SER A 5 19.80 -5.70 17.45
N GLU A 6 19.38 -6.58 16.53
CA GLU A 6 19.18 -6.21 15.11
C GLU A 6 17.90 -5.38 14.84
N SER A 7 16.93 -5.34 15.77
CA SER A 7 15.62 -4.73 15.50
C SER A 7 15.64 -3.21 15.39
N ARG A 8 16.46 -2.53 16.20
CA ARG A 8 16.54 -1.06 16.20
C ARG A 8 17.28 -0.53 14.97
N LEU A 9 18.40 -1.15 14.59
CA LEU A 9 19.13 -0.78 13.38
C LEU A 9 18.29 -0.99 12.12
N LYS A 10 17.65 -2.17 11.99
CA LYS A 10 16.73 -2.44 10.88
C LYS A 10 15.62 -1.41 10.79
N ARG A 11 14.99 -1.08 11.92
CA ARG A 11 13.93 -0.07 11.98
C ARG A 11 14.44 1.32 11.58
N ILE A 12 15.62 1.72 12.03
CA ILE A 12 16.24 3.01 11.66
C ILE A 12 16.54 3.06 10.17
N VAL A 13 17.15 2.01 9.61
CA VAL A 13 17.45 1.92 8.16
C VAL A 13 16.16 1.96 7.34
N LEU A 14 15.12 1.24 7.77
CA LEU A 14 13.81 1.26 7.10
C LEU A 14 13.20 2.66 7.10
N TRP A 15 13.21 3.35 8.24
CA TRP A 15 12.73 4.73 8.33
C TRP A 15 13.56 5.68 7.49
N PHE A 16 14.88 5.53 7.46
CA PHE A 16 15.76 6.36 6.66
C PHE A 16 15.47 6.21 5.17
N ILE A 17 15.36 4.97 4.68
CA ILE A 17 15.01 4.70 3.28
C ILE A 17 13.59 5.19 2.97
N ALA A 18 12.63 4.90 3.85
CA ALA A 18 11.24 5.33 3.67
C ALA A 18 11.12 6.85 3.57
N ILE A 19 11.75 7.60 4.49
CA ILE A 19 11.76 9.06 4.47
C ILE A 19 12.55 9.57 3.26
N GLY A 20 13.71 8.97 2.97
CA GLY A 20 14.58 9.36 1.86
C GLY A 20 13.92 9.23 0.48
N ILE A 21 12.96 8.31 0.32
CA ILE A 21 12.18 8.15 -0.91
C ILE A 21 10.89 8.99 -0.84
N LEU A 22 10.16 8.92 0.27
CA LEU A 22 8.82 9.49 0.38
C LEU A 22 8.85 11.03 0.43
N ALA A 23 9.82 11.62 1.14
CA ALA A 23 9.91 13.07 1.26
C ALA A 23 10.14 13.78 -0.09
N PRO A 24 11.14 13.41 -0.92
CA PRO A 24 11.31 14.04 -2.23
C PRO A 24 10.16 13.72 -3.19
N ALA A 25 9.56 12.52 -3.12
CA ALA A 25 8.40 12.18 -3.95
C ALA A 25 7.19 13.06 -3.62
N CYS A 26 6.87 13.24 -2.33
CA CYS A 26 5.81 14.15 -1.90
C CYS A 26 6.10 15.59 -2.31
N TYR A 27 7.33 16.07 -2.14
CA TYR A 27 7.73 17.42 -2.53
C TYR A 27 7.54 17.66 -4.05
N GLY A 28 8.10 16.77 -4.89
CA GLY A 28 7.99 16.89 -6.34
C GLY A 28 6.55 16.78 -6.83
N PHE A 29 5.73 15.91 -6.21
CA PHE A 29 4.31 15.83 -6.52
C PHE A 29 3.57 17.12 -6.19
N THR A 30 3.79 17.70 -5.00
CA THR A 30 3.15 18.95 -4.60
C THR A 30 3.54 20.12 -5.51
N GLU A 31 4.82 20.23 -5.87
CA GLU A 31 5.29 21.25 -6.81
C GLU A 31 4.56 21.14 -8.17
N LYS A 32 4.52 19.93 -8.75
CA LYS A 32 3.83 19.69 -10.02
C LYS A 32 2.33 19.95 -9.93
N LEU A 33 1.70 19.61 -8.81
CA LEU A 33 0.29 19.88 -8.58
C LEU A 33 0.00 21.39 -8.52
N ILE A 34 0.85 22.18 -7.86
CA ILE A 34 0.73 23.65 -7.83
C ILE A 34 0.92 24.24 -9.22
N LEU A 35 1.94 23.81 -9.95
CA LEU A 35 2.19 24.25 -11.33
C LEU A 35 1.01 23.92 -12.25
N PHE A 36 0.44 22.73 -12.11
CA PHE A 36 -0.75 22.33 -12.85
C PHE A 36 -1.94 23.25 -12.54
N ILE A 37 -2.22 23.51 -11.26
CA ILE A 37 -3.30 24.42 -10.85
C ILE A 37 -3.08 25.84 -11.41
N LEU A 38 -1.84 26.33 -11.39
CA LEU A 38 -1.49 27.64 -11.94
C LEU A 38 -1.67 27.69 -13.47
N ALA A 39 -1.28 26.63 -14.18
CA ALA A 39 -1.43 26.52 -15.63
C ALA A 39 -2.90 26.46 -16.04
N VAL A 40 -3.73 25.74 -15.28
CA VAL A 40 -5.20 25.72 -15.46
C VAL A 40 -5.79 27.11 -15.25
N ARG A 41 -5.39 27.83 -14.19
CA ARG A 41 -5.88 29.19 -13.92
C ARG A 41 -5.47 30.23 -14.97
N ARG A 42 -4.36 30.00 -15.68
CA ARG A 42 -3.86 30.88 -16.75
C ARG A 42 -4.31 30.48 -18.14
N ASP A 43 -5.27 29.55 -18.25
CA ASP A 43 -5.82 28.99 -19.50
C ASP A 43 -4.72 28.49 -20.46
N GLN A 44 -3.61 27.99 -19.91
CA GLN A 44 -2.47 27.50 -20.68
C GLN A 44 -2.69 26.06 -21.19
N ILE A 45 -3.82 25.44 -20.83
CA ILE A 45 -4.12 24.03 -21.09
C ILE A 45 -5.55 23.94 -21.61
N ALA A 46 -5.72 23.31 -22.77
CA ALA A 46 -7.05 23.08 -23.32
C ALA A 46 -7.92 22.22 -22.38
N GLY A 47 -9.18 22.59 -22.21
CA GLY A 47 -10.12 21.95 -21.27
C GLY A 47 -10.24 20.42 -21.40
N PHE A 48 -10.10 19.87 -22.62
CA PHE A 48 -10.16 18.42 -22.84
C PHE A 48 -9.01 17.66 -22.15
N THR A 49 -7.88 18.33 -21.88
CA THR A 49 -6.71 17.74 -21.19
C THR A 49 -6.89 17.76 -19.67
N ILE A 50 -7.66 18.72 -19.15
CA ILE A 50 -7.83 18.94 -17.71
C ILE A 50 -8.73 17.85 -17.10
N ILE A 51 -9.81 17.50 -17.81
CA ILE A 51 -10.79 16.51 -17.36
C ILE A 51 -10.15 15.15 -16.99
N PRO A 52 -9.36 14.50 -17.86
CA PRO A 52 -8.73 13.23 -17.51
C PRO A 52 -7.72 13.37 -16.36
N ILE A 53 -6.92 14.45 -16.33
CA ILE A 53 -5.94 14.67 -15.28
C ILE A 53 -6.64 14.83 -13.91
N ALA A 54 -7.69 15.63 -13.86
CA ALA A 54 -8.47 15.83 -12.63
C ALA A 54 -9.14 14.53 -12.17
N ASN A 55 -9.69 13.75 -13.08
CA ASN A 55 -10.30 12.45 -12.76
C ASN A 55 -9.28 11.50 -12.10
N TYR A 56 -8.10 11.34 -12.71
CA TYR A 56 -7.06 10.50 -12.13
C TYR A 56 -6.58 11.01 -10.78
N LEU A 57 -6.41 12.32 -10.60
CA LEU A 57 -6.03 12.90 -9.31
C LEU A 57 -7.05 12.58 -8.21
N ILE A 58 -8.34 12.68 -8.51
CA ILE A 58 -9.42 12.37 -7.54
C ILE A 58 -9.40 10.88 -7.19
N VAL A 59 -9.29 10.00 -8.18
CA VAL A 59 -9.24 8.55 -7.94
C VAL A 59 -8.02 8.17 -7.11
N THR A 60 -6.83 8.68 -7.45
CA THR A 60 -5.61 8.42 -6.69
C THR A 60 -5.67 9.00 -5.28
N ALA A 61 -6.27 10.18 -5.10
CA ALA A 61 -6.49 10.75 -3.77
C ALA A 61 -7.43 9.87 -2.93
N GLY A 62 -8.51 9.34 -3.52
CA GLY A 62 -9.39 8.37 -2.86
C GLY A 62 -8.65 7.10 -2.44
N MET A 63 -7.83 6.53 -3.33
CA MET A 63 -7.00 5.37 -3.04
C MET A 63 -5.98 5.66 -1.93
N PHE A 64 -5.39 6.86 -1.91
CA PHE A 64 -4.48 7.28 -0.85
C PHE A 64 -5.18 7.39 0.51
N CYS A 65 -6.41 7.90 0.56
CA CYS A 65 -7.22 7.90 1.78
C CYS A 65 -7.48 6.48 2.30
N LEU A 66 -7.82 5.55 1.40
CA LEU A 66 -8.00 4.12 1.75
C LEU A 66 -6.70 3.49 2.24
N LEU A 67 -5.55 3.83 1.64
CA LEU A 67 -4.23 3.38 2.08
C LEU A 67 -3.93 3.84 3.51
N ILE A 68 -4.15 5.12 3.83
CA ILE A 68 -3.98 5.64 5.19
C ILE A 68 -4.91 4.90 6.15
N TRP A 69 -6.16 4.69 5.77
CA TRP A 69 -7.12 3.96 6.60
C TRP A 69 -6.65 2.53 6.88
N ALA A 70 -6.25 1.77 5.85
CA ALA A 70 -5.75 0.41 5.98
C ALA A 70 -4.46 0.33 6.83
N ALA A 71 -3.56 1.30 6.66
CA ALA A 71 -2.33 1.42 7.45
C ALA A 71 -2.64 1.67 8.93
N LYS A 72 -3.59 2.56 9.25
CA LYS A 72 -4.01 2.84 10.63
C LYS A 72 -4.66 1.64 11.31
N HIS A 73 -5.44 0.84 10.56
CA HIS A 73 -6.09 -0.36 11.09
C HIS A 73 -5.17 -1.59 11.14
N GLY A 74 -3.91 -1.45 10.73
CA GLY A 74 -2.92 -2.52 10.88
C GLY A 74 -3.10 -3.67 9.88
N MET A 75 -3.80 -3.46 8.76
CA MET A 75 -3.96 -4.48 7.70
C MET A 75 -2.59 -4.95 7.15
N PHE A 76 -1.58 -4.09 7.18
CA PHE A 76 -0.23 -4.41 6.73
C PHE A 76 0.67 -4.96 7.85
N ARG A 77 0.18 -5.10 9.10
CA ARG A 77 1.00 -5.55 10.23
C ARG A 77 1.21 -7.06 10.24
N ASN A 78 0.24 -7.83 9.74
CA ASN A 78 0.34 -9.28 9.59
C ASN A 78 -0.36 -9.73 8.31
N VAL A 79 0.34 -9.55 7.19
CA VAL A 79 -0.18 -9.87 5.84
C VAL A 79 -0.31 -11.38 5.63
N GLU A 80 0.43 -12.19 6.37
CA GLU A 80 0.41 -13.65 6.20
C GLU A 80 -0.69 -14.35 7.00
N GLN A 81 -1.22 -13.72 8.05
CA GLN A 81 -2.27 -14.32 8.89
C GLN A 81 -3.47 -14.86 8.11
N PRO A 82 -4.04 -14.13 7.13
CA PRO A 82 -5.20 -14.61 6.38
C PRO A 82 -4.92 -15.90 5.61
N LYS A 83 -3.68 -16.09 5.13
CA LYS A 83 -3.24 -17.31 4.45
C LYS A 83 -3.24 -18.49 5.41
N TYR A 84 -2.66 -18.33 6.59
CA TYR A 84 -2.64 -19.41 7.59
C TYR A 84 -4.06 -19.71 8.12
N ASP A 85 -4.90 -18.68 8.28
CA ASP A 85 -6.30 -18.87 8.67
C ASP A 85 -7.10 -19.64 7.61
N MET A 86 -6.82 -19.41 6.32
CA MET A 86 -7.42 -20.17 5.22
C MET A 86 -7.03 -21.65 5.29
N LEU A 87 -5.72 -21.95 5.34
CA LEU A 87 -5.20 -23.32 5.42
C LEU A 87 -5.74 -24.07 6.65
N ARG A 88 -5.86 -23.39 7.79
CA ARG A 88 -6.44 -23.98 9.01
C ARG A 88 -7.91 -24.35 8.80
N ARG A 89 -8.70 -23.46 8.17
CA ARG A 89 -10.12 -23.72 7.87
C ARG A 89 -10.29 -24.87 6.88
N GLU A 90 -9.45 -24.94 5.86
CA GLU A 90 -9.45 -26.04 4.89
C GLU A 90 -9.17 -27.39 5.55
N ALA A 91 -8.12 -27.47 6.37
CA ALA A 91 -7.81 -28.68 7.14
C ALA A 91 -8.93 -29.07 8.14
N GLU A 92 -9.67 -28.10 8.68
CA GLU A 92 -10.85 -28.37 9.52
C GLU A 92 -12.03 -28.90 8.70
N LEU A 93 -12.24 -28.42 7.47
CA LEU A 93 -13.29 -28.87 6.57
C LEU A 93 -13.02 -30.30 6.07
N ASP A 94 -11.79 -30.59 5.65
CA ASP A 94 -11.37 -31.92 5.20
C ASP A 94 -11.60 -32.99 6.28
N ARG A 95 -11.30 -32.64 7.55
CA ARG A 95 -11.59 -33.52 8.70
C ARG A 95 -13.09 -33.75 8.90
N ARG A 96 -13.93 -32.75 8.65
CA ARG A 96 -15.39 -32.85 8.80
C ARG A 96 -16.03 -33.64 7.67
N GLU A 97 -15.52 -33.50 6.46
CA GLU A 97 -16.03 -34.17 5.25
C GLU A 97 -15.46 -35.58 5.07
N GLY A 98 -14.50 -35.99 5.92
CA GLY A 98 -13.90 -37.32 5.85
C GLY A 98 -13.08 -37.54 4.58
N ARG A 99 -12.62 -36.46 3.95
CA ARG A 99 -11.71 -36.46 2.80
C ARG A 99 -10.30 -36.16 3.33
N PRO A 100 -9.53 -37.17 3.79
CA PRO A 100 -8.12 -36.93 4.06
C PRO A 100 -7.47 -36.47 2.74
N TRP A 101 -6.68 -35.40 2.79
CA TRP A 101 -5.79 -35.00 1.71
C TRP A 101 -5.05 -36.25 1.21
N SER A 102 -5.46 -36.79 0.07
CA SER A 102 -4.78 -37.92 -0.54
C SER A 102 -3.57 -37.35 -1.26
N GLU A 103 -2.41 -37.42 -0.63
CA GLU A 103 -1.15 -37.51 -1.37
C GLU A 103 -1.22 -38.83 -2.16
N GLU A 104 -1.89 -38.82 -3.31
CA GLU A 104 -1.62 -39.82 -4.33
C GLU A 104 -0.26 -39.48 -4.94
N PRO A 105 0.73 -40.40 -4.91
CA PRO A 105 1.95 -40.27 -5.69
C PRO A 105 1.70 -40.37 -7.20
#